data_AF-A0A3R7IRS3-F1
#
_entry.id   AF-A0A3R7IRS3-F1
#
_cell.length_a   1.000
_cell.length_b   1.000
_cell.length_c   1.000
_cell.angle_alpha   90.00
_cell.angle_beta   90.00
_cell.angle_gamma   90.00
#
_symmetry.space_group_name_H-M   'P 1'
#
loop_
_entity.id
_entity.type
_entity.pdbx_description
1 polymer ?
#
loop_
_entity_poly.entity_id
_entity_poly.type
_entity_poly.pdbx_seq_one_letter_code
_entity_poly.pdbx_strand_id
1 'polypeptide(L)'
;MDRTDWPTPGPNEPVPAWDEYRQLREAVHDYLDHEPEDPTWADIWKALGAIMGEYQRDAFAQAFDLDAPTETACIRRLITGDDECPHSPLDADSDPKGPPHSPPADDHSTLWLDDGEPALYSMHVYPGNIERLDSTEPPHNLWFDVFEFAAEWGLEVSVLPKSWYNLGSAVHIVFYAPERYR
;
A
#
# COMPACT_ATOMS: atom_id res chain seq x y z
N MET A 1 -13.34 -29.41 -16.05
CA MET A 1 -12.36 -28.73 -16.91
C MET A 1 -11.05 -28.80 -16.18
N ASP A 2 -10.01 -29.35 -16.81
CA ASP A 2 -8.70 -29.36 -16.19
C ASP A 2 -8.13 -27.93 -16.22
N ARG A 3 -7.37 -27.52 -15.20
CA ARG A 3 -6.74 -26.17 -15.15
C ARG A 3 -5.78 -25.95 -16.32
N THR A 4 -5.29 -27.03 -16.93
CA THR A 4 -4.45 -27.02 -18.12
C THR A 4 -5.18 -26.65 -19.40
N ASP A 5 -6.52 -26.68 -19.41
CA ASP A 5 -7.34 -26.33 -20.57
C ASP A 5 -7.61 -24.81 -20.66
N TRP A 6 -7.13 -24.02 -19.70
CA TRP A 6 -7.32 -22.57 -19.69
C TRP A 6 -6.28 -21.90 -20.62
N PRO A 7 -6.68 -20.85 -21.38
CA PRO A 7 -5.80 -20.18 -22.34
C PRO A 7 -4.62 -19.47 -21.68
N THR A 8 -4.73 -19.17 -20.38
CA THR A 8 -3.66 -18.59 -19.58
C THR A 8 -3.29 -19.58 -18.48
N PRO A 9 -2.09 -20.17 -18.51
CA PRO A 9 -1.65 -21.06 -17.45
C PRO A 9 -1.49 -20.26 -16.15
N GLY A 10 -1.90 -20.86 -15.03
CA GLY A 10 -1.66 -20.31 -13.70
C GLY A 10 -0.18 -20.38 -13.29
N PRO A 11 0.15 -19.96 -12.05
CA PRO A 11 1.49 -20.10 -11.50
C PRO A 11 1.94 -21.56 -11.47
N ASN A 12 3.23 -21.80 -11.72
CA ASN A 12 3.84 -23.13 -11.68
C ASN A 12 4.40 -23.43 -10.28
N GLU A 13 4.42 -24.72 -9.92
CA GLU A 13 5.14 -25.17 -8.73
C GLU A 13 6.66 -24.96 -8.89
N PRO A 14 7.41 -24.69 -7.80
CA PRO A 14 8.85 -24.57 -7.86
C PRO A 14 9.50 -25.90 -8.29
N VAL A 15 10.53 -25.80 -9.16
CA VAL A 15 11.32 -26.94 -9.62
C VAL A 15 12.81 -26.68 -9.33
N PRO A 16 13.51 -27.55 -8.56
CA PRO A 16 13.00 -28.76 -7.93
C PRO A 16 12.07 -28.48 -6.74
N ALA A 17 11.16 -29.41 -6.45
CA ALA A 17 10.27 -29.29 -5.30
C ALA A 17 11.04 -29.53 -3.98
N TRP A 18 11.16 -28.51 -3.15
CA TRP A 18 11.77 -28.56 -1.82
C TRP A 18 10.80 -29.11 -0.76
N ASP A 19 11.32 -29.65 0.35
CA ASP A 19 10.48 -30.20 1.43
C ASP A 19 9.68 -29.09 2.13
N GLU A 20 10.28 -27.90 2.24
CA GLU A 20 9.66 -26.69 2.81
C GLU A 20 8.43 -26.25 2.00
N TYR A 21 8.51 -26.35 0.66
CA TYR A 21 7.36 -26.04 -0.20
C TYR A 21 6.20 -27.00 0.06
N ARG A 22 6.48 -28.30 0.23
CA ARG A 22 5.44 -29.30 0.50
C ARG A 22 4.80 -29.07 1.87
N GLN A 23 5.62 -28.79 2.89
CA GLN A 23 5.14 -28.48 4.24
C GLN A 23 4.26 -27.22 4.26
N LEU A 24 4.68 -26.15 3.56
CA LEU A 24 3.88 -24.93 3.45
C LEU A 24 2.55 -25.19 2.73
N ARG A 25 2.57 -25.99 1.65
CA ARG A 25 1.35 -26.37 0.92
C ARG A 25 0.38 -27.14 1.82
N GLU A 26 0.88 -28.09 2.60
CA GLU A 26 0.07 -28.84 3.56
C GLU A 26 -0.51 -27.93 4.64
N ALA A 27 0.30 -27.06 5.25
CA ALA A 27 -0.16 -26.10 6.25
C ALA A 27 -1.23 -25.13 5.71
N VAL A 28 -1.11 -24.70 4.45
CA VAL A 28 -2.12 -23.89 3.75
C VAL A 28 -3.43 -24.67 3.61
N HIS A 29 -3.39 -25.95 3.24
CA HIS A 29 -4.59 -26.78 3.16
C HIS A 29 -5.25 -26.98 4.53
N ASP A 30 -4.46 -27.32 5.55
CA ASP A 30 -4.95 -27.47 6.92
C ASP A 30 -5.60 -26.18 7.43
N TYR A 31 -5.02 -25.01 7.09
CA TYR A 31 -5.62 -23.71 7.39
C TYR A 31 -6.89 -23.43 6.60
N LEU A 32 -7.07 -23.93 5.38
CA LEU A 32 -8.32 -23.70 4.64
C LEU A 32 -9.46 -24.61 5.12
N ASP A 33 -9.12 -25.77 5.67
CA ASP A 33 -10.10 -26.77 6.12
C ASP A 33 -10.54 -26.58 7.59
N HIS A 34 -9.87 -25.73 8.37
CA HIS A 34 -10.26 -25.46 9.76
C HIS A 34 -11.50 -24.56 9.88
N GLU A 35 -12.25 -24.71 10.98
CA GLU A 35 -13.34 -23.81 11.36
C GLU A 35 -12.88 -22.90 12.52
N PRO A 36 -12.46 -21.64 12.25
CA PRO A 36 -12.01 -20.74 13.31
C PRO A 36 -13.16 -20.28 14.20
N GLU A 37 -12.88 -20.09 15.50
CA GLU A 37 -13.85 -19.51 16.44
C GLU A 37 -14.21 -18.05 16.08
N ASP A 38 -13.23 -17.29 15.56
CA ASP A 38 -13.44 -15.95 15.01
C ASP A 38 -13.46 -16.02 13.47
N PRO A 39 -14.62 -15.76 12.82
CA PRO A 39 -14.79 -15.82 11.36
C PRO A 39 -13.82 -14.92 10.58
N THR A 40 -13.25 -13.91 11.23
CA THR A 40 -12.25 -13.01 10.64
C THR A 40 -11.00 -13.76 10.16
N TRP A 41 -10.70 -14.91 10.78
CA TRP A 41 -9.55 -15.75 10.44
C TRP A 41 -9.89 -16.88 9.44
N ALA A 42 -11.11 -16.91 8.90
CA ALA A 42 -11.43 -17.83 7.80
C ALA A 42 -10.74 -17.43 6.49
N ASP A 43 -10.24 -16.18 6.38
CA ASP A 43 -9.49 -15.69 5.22
C ASP A 43 -7.98 -15.95 5.38
N ILE A 44 -7.44 -16.81 4.51
CA ILE A 44 -6.01 -17.12 4.47
C ILE A 44 -5.15 -15.90 4.17
N TRP A 45 -5.63 -14.92 3.39
CA TRP A 45 -4.85 -13.73 3.06
C TRP A 45 -4.58 -12.88 4.29
N LYS A 46 -5.52 -12.83 5.23
CA LYS A 46 -5.33 -12.16 6.50
C LYS A 46 -4.26 -12.84 7.35
N ALA A 47 -4.27 -14.17 7.42
CA ALA A 47 -3.25 -14.94 8.13
C ALA A 47 -1.86 -14.79 7.50
N LEU A 48 -1.76 -14.92 6.18
CA LEU A 48 -0.50 -14.71 5.47
C LEU A 48 -0.01 -13.26 5.60
N GLY A 49 -0.91 -12.28 5.60
CA GLY A 49 -0.60 -10.89 5.90
C GLY A 49 0.01 -10.72 7.29
N ALA A 50 -0.57 -11.36 8.31
CA ALA A 50 -0.04 -11.31 9.68
C ALA A 50 1.34 -12.00 9.79
N ILE A 51 1.56 -13.13 9.10
CA ILE A 51 2.83 -13.86 9.11
C ILE A 51 3.92 -13.09 8.35
N MET A 52 3.56 -12.48 7.22
CA MET A 52 4.53 -11.89 6.29
C MET A 52 4.65 -10.37 6.42
N GLY A 53 3.85 -9.69 7.25
CA GLY A 53 3.73 -8.23 7.26
C GLY A 53 5.07 -7.51 7.41
N GLU A 54 5.87 -7.89 8.41
CA GLU A 54 7.21 -7.32 8.62
C GLU A 54 8.13 -7.58 7.42
N TYR A 55 8.19 -8.83 6.95
CA TYR A 55 8.97 -9.19 5.76
C TYR A 55 8.57 -8.38 4.53
N GLN A 56 7.27 -8.14 4.32
CA GLN A 56 6.77 -7.38 3.17
C GLN A 56 7.09 -5.89 3.28
N ARG A 57 6.97 -5.32 4.49
CA ARG A 57 7.34 -3.92 4.74
C ARG A 57 8.83 -3.71 4.54
N ASP A 58 9.66 -4.61 5.06
CA ASP A 58 11.12 -4.50 4.95
C ASP A 58 11.59 -4.72 3.51
N ALA A 59 10.99 -5.68 2.79
CA ALA A 59 11.23 -5.86 1.36
C ALA A 59 10.79 -4.64 0.53
N PHE A 60 9.69 -3.98 0.91
CA PHE A 60 9.27 -2.73 0.30
C PHE A 60 10.27 -1.61 0.57
N ALA A 61 10.67 -1.39 1.83
CA ALA A 61 11.65 -0.37 2.19
C ALA A 61 12.98 -0.59 1.45
N GLN A 62 13.45 -1.84 1.37
CA GLN A 62 14.64 -2.20 0.61
C GLN A 62 14.48 -1.95 -0.90
N ALA A 63 13.32 -2.27 -1.49
CA ALA A 63 13.10 -2.11 -2.92
C ALA A 63 13.06 -0.64 -3.39
N PHE A 64 12.78 0.28 -2.45
CA PHE A 64 12.69 1.71 -2.71
C PHE A 64 13.82 2.51 -2.05
N ASP A 65 14.85 1.83 -1.53
CA ASP A 65 15.99 2.42 -0.82
C ASP A 65 15.55 3.39 0.29
N LEU A 66 14.71 2.92 1.22
CA LEU A 66 14.14 3.68 2.33
C LEU A 66 14.72 3.22 3.66
N ASP A 67 15.07 4.17 4.53
CA ASP A 67 15.71 3.90 5.82
C ASP A 67 14.70 3.68 6.94
N ALA A 68 13.70 4.55 7.05
CA ALA A 68 12.76 4.53 8.16
C ALA A 68 11.43 5.23 7.84
N PRO A 69 10.33 4.81 8.47
CA PRO A 69 9.09 5.57 8.47
C PRO A 69 9.14 6.72 9.48
N THR A 70 8.36 7.78 9.24
CA THR A 70 8.11 8.83 10.22
C THR A 70 6.96 8.45 11.16
N GLU A 71 6.92 9.06 12.35
CA GLU A 71 5.79 8.87 13.29
C GLU A 71 4.46 9.39 12.72
N THR A 72 4.51 10.51 12.02
CA THR A 72 3.36 11.14 11.37
C THR A 72 3.64 11.31 9.89
N ALA A 73 2.76 10.76 9.05
CA ALA A 73 2.81 10.97 7.62
C ALA A 73 2.34 12.40 7.28
N CYS A 74 3.06 13.10 6.40
CA CYS A 74 2.59 14.37 5.86
C CYS A 74 3.13 14.55 4.44
N ILE A 75 2.23 14.61 3.45
CA ILE A 75 2.66 14.68 2.04
C ILE A 75 3.29 16.03 1.69
N ARG A 76 2.93 17.10 2.40
CA ARG A 76 3.60 18.40 2.25
C ARG A 76 5.10 18.30 2.47
N ARG A 77 5.57 17.52 3.45
CA ARG A 77 7.00 17.32 3.70
C ARG A 77 7.71 16.69 2.50
N LEU A 78 7.06 15.75 1.81
CA LEU A 78 7.58 15.20 0.56
C LEU A 78 7.64 16.26 -0.55
N ILE A 79 6.64 17.15 -0.63
CA ILE A 79 6.52 18.17 -1.68
C ILE A 79 7.49 19.33 -1.46
N THR A 80 7.69 19.76 -0.21
CA THR A 80 8.47 20.96 0.15
C THR A 80 9.88 20.64 0.65
N GLY A 81 10.13 19.41 1.10
CA GLY A 81 11.34 19.04 1.83
C GLY A 81 11.35 19.50 3.30
N ASP A 82 10.19 19.82 3.87
CA ASP A 82 10.13 20.26 5.28
C ASP A 82 10.43 19.11 6.26
N ASP A 83 11.26 19.40 7.26
CA ASP A 83 11.62 18.46 8.33
C ASP A 83 10.42 18.08 9.22
N GLU A 84 9.49 19.03 9.42
CA GLU A 84 8.33 18.87 10.30
C GLU A 84 7.03 19.10 9.55
N CYS A 85 5.94 18.52 10.05
CA CYS A 85 4.61 18.79 9.52
C CYS A 85 4.18 20.20 9.96
N PRO A 86 3.95 21.16 9.04
CA PRO A 86 3.56 22.51 9.42
C PRO A 86 2.06 22.61 9.78
N HIS A 87 1.30 21.54 9.57
CA HIS A 87 -0.12 21.48 9.92
C HIS A 87 -0.28 21.17 11.40
N SER A 88 -0.75 22.16 12.15
CA SER A 88 -1.17 21.97 13.54
C SER A 88 -2.51 21.22 13.59
N PRO A 89 -2.68 20.22 14.47
CA PRO A 89 -3.99 19.61 14.72
C PRO A 89 -5.00 20.56 15.39
N LEU A 90 -4.52 21.66 15.98
CA LEU A 90 -5.32 22.57 16.80
C LEU A 90 -5.57 23.92 16.12
N ASP A 91 -4.73 24.29 15.16
CA ASP A 91 -4.76 25.60 14.51
C ASP A 91 -5.10 25.47 13.03
N ALA A 92 -5.71 26.52 12.48
CA ALA A 92 -5.91 26.60 11.04
C ALA A 92 -4.55 26.63 10.33
N ASP A 93 -4.47 25.97 9.18
CA ASP A 93 -3.28 25.99 8.35
C ASP A 93 -2.87 27.45 8.03
N SER A 94 -1.62 27.77 8.34
CA SER A 94 -1.03 29.08 8.07
C SER A 94 -0.87 29.36 6.57
N ASP A 95 -0.84 28.32 5.74
CA ASP A 95 -0.74 28.41 4.29
C ASP A 95 -1.77 27.46 3.62
N PRO A 96 -3.06 27.83 3.64
CA PRO A 96 -4.14 26.99 3.12
C PRO A 96 -4.15 26.87 1.59
N LYS A 97 -3.24 27.56 0.89
CA LYS A 97 -3.02 27.43 -0.55
C LYS A 97 -1.81 26.56 -0.88
N GLY A 98 -1.02 26.19 0.13
CA GLY A 98 0.11 25.29 0.00
C GLY A 98 -0.34 23.83 -0.08
N PRO A 99 0.63 22.90 -0.16
CA PRO A 99 0.32 21.48 -0.21
C PRO A 99 -0.41 21.04 1.06
N PRO A 100 -1.40 20.14 0.97
CA PRO A 100 -2.17 19.71 2.13
C PRO A 100 -1.40 18.72 3.03
N HIS A 101 -1.99 18.39 4.18
CA HIS A 101 -1.47 17.36 5.08
C HIS A 101 -1.49 15.95 4.45
N SER A 102 -2.53 15.64 3.68
CA SER A 102 -2.78 14.32 3.08
C SER A 102 -3.29 14.45 1.63
N PRO A 103 -2.97 13.49 0.75
CA PRO A 103 -3.57 13.40 -0.58
C PRO A 103 -5.04 12.94 -0.53
N PRO A 104 -5.77 12.99 -1.67
CA PRO A 104 -7.06 12.32 -1.81
C PRO A 104 -6.96 10.81 -1.51
N ALA A 105 -8.04 10.25 -0.95
CA ALA A 105 -8.15 8.84 -0.57
C ALA A 105 -7.09 8.33 0.43
N ASP A 106 -6.42 9.24 1.16
CA ASP A 106 -5.44 8.87 2.17
C ASP A 106 -6.01 7.91 3.21
N ASP A 107 -5.36 6.76 3.34
CA ASP A 107 -5.71 5.71 4.28
C ASP A 107 -4.44 4.94 4.67
N HIS A 108 -4.28 4.72 5.97
CA HIS A 108 -3.12 4.04 6.55
C HIS A 108 -1.77 4.52 6.00
N SER A 109 -1.55 5.84 5.93
CA SER A 109 -0.35 6.39 5.30
C SER A 109 0.93 6.27 6.12
N THR A 110 2.04 6.33 5.40
CA THR A 110 3.40 6.38 5.94
C THR A 110 4.22 7.31 5.06
N LEU A 111 4.88 8.29 5.67
CA LEU A 111 5.97 9.00 5.01
C LEU A 111 7.27 8.28 5.36
N TRP A 112 8.06 8.01 4.33
CA TRP A 112 9.33 7.30 4.43
C TRP A 112 10.49 8.26 4.21
N LEU A 113 11.58 7.99 4.92
CA LEU A 113 12.81 8.76 4.87
C LEU A 113 13.92 7.99 4.17
N ASP A 114 14.86 8.74 3.59
CA ASP A 114 16.12 8.29 3.01
C ASP A 114 17.19 9.31 3.43
N ASP A 115 18.20 8.88 4.19
CA ASP A 115 19.18 9.73 4.88
C ASP A 115 18.54 10.85 5.73
N GLY A 116 17.38 10.55 6.34
CA GLY A 116 16.61 11.48 7.18
C GLY A 116 15.68 12.43 6.42
N GLU A 117 15.76 12.46 5.09
CA GLU A 117 14.98 13.36 4.23
C GLU A 117 13.68 12.70 3.74
N PRO A 118 12.56 13.45 3.60
CA PRO A 118 11.32 12.94 3.02
C PRO A 118 11.53 12.37 1.60
N ALA A 119 11.35 11.06 1.46
CA ALA A 119 11.74 10.33 0.25
C ALA A 119 10.54 9.79 -0.55
N LEU A 120 9.56 9.25 0.17
CA LEU A 120 8.41 8.60 -0.44
C LEU A 120 7.22 8.67 0.51
N TYR A 121 6.06 9.10 0.01
CA TYR A 121 4.80 9.01 0.73
C TYR A 121 4.03 7.81 0.23
N SER A 122 3.50 7.00 1.12
CA SER A 122 2.74 5.81 0.75
C SER A 122 1.44 5.70 1.52
N MET A 123 0.41 5.16 0.88
CA MET A 123 -0.91 4.92 1.48
C MET A 123 -1.46 3.55 1.06
N HIS A 124 -2.20 2.90 1.95
CA HIS A 124 -2.79 1.58 1.73
C HIS A 124 -4.31 1.71 1.62
N VAL A 125 -4.81 1.69 0.39
CA VAL A 125 -6.20 2.02 0.11
C VAL A 125 -6.97 0.74 -0.25
N TYR A 126 -8.14 0.57 0.35
CA TYR A 126 -9.04 -0.51 -0.04
C TYR A 126 -9.74 -0.13 -1.35
N PRO A 127 -9.80 -1.02 -2.37
CA PRO A 127 -10.48 -0.71 -3.63
C PRO A 127 -11.91 -0.19 -3.47
N GLY A 128 -12.69 -0.72 -2.52
CA GLY A 128 -14.04 -0.21 -2.24
C GLY A 128 -14.09 1.22 -1.65
N ASN A 129 -12.99 1.71 -1.09
CA ASN A 129 -12.89 3.09 -0.58
C ASN A 129 -12.56 4.08 -1.71
N ILE A 130 -11.79 3.66 -2.73
CA ILE A 130 -11.38 4.50 -3.85
C ILE A 130 -12.36 4.42 -5.04
N GLU A 131 -13.01 3.26 -5.25
CA GLU A 131 -13.99 2.97 -6.31
C GLU A 131 -15.41 3.01 -5.75
N ARG A 132 -15.99 4.20 -5.56
CA ARG A 132 -17.39 4.36 -5.16
C ARG A 132 -18.32 4.55 -6.36
N LEU A 133 -18.27 3.61 -7.29
CA LEU A 133 -18.90 3.69 -8.61
C LEU A 133 -20.42 3.93 -8.56
N ASP A 134 -21.09 3.53 -7.48
CA ASP A 134 -22.54 3.64 -7.29
C ASP A 134 -22.98 4.78 -6.34
N SER A 135 -22.06 5.64 -5.88
CA SER A 135 -22.44 6.78 -5.02
C SER A 135 -23.25 7.81 -5.82
N THR A 136 -24.29 8.39 -5.22
CA THR A 136 -25.03 9.53 -5.80
C THR A 136 -24.48 10.89 -5.39
N GLU A 137 -23.59 10.92 -4.39
CA GLU A 137 -22.91 12.13 -3.92
C GLU A 137 -21.38 11.97 -4.11
N PRO A 138 -20.67 13.01 -4.58
CA PRO A 138 -19.22 12.96 -4.72
C PRO A 138 -18.51 12.61 -3.40
N PRO A 139 -17.35 11.94 -3.46
CA PRO A 139 -16.63 11.51 -4.68
C PRO A 139 -17.03 10.10 -5.16
N HIS A 140 -17.16 9.94 -6.49
CA HIS A 140 -17.65 8.71 -7.16
C HIS A 140 -16.52 7.76 -7.60
N ASN A 141 -15.31 8.27 -7.81
CA ASN A 141 -14.09 7.50 -8.05
C ASN A 141 -12.89 8.41 -7.80
N LEU A 142 -12.09 8.09 -6.80
CA LEU A 142 -10.97 8.92 -6.35
C LEU A 142 -9.66 8.62 -7.08
N TRP A 143 -9.63 7.65 -8.01
CA TRP A 143 -8.43 7.35 -8.79
C TRP A 143 -7.96 8.58 -9.57
N PHE A 144 -8.87 9.30 -10.23
CA PHE A 144 -8.51 10.51 -10.97
C PHE A 144 -7.95 11.59 -10.06
N ASP A 145 -8.59 11.83 -8.92
CA ASP A 145 -8.14 12.81 -7.92
C ASP A 145 -6.72 12.50 -7.43
N VAL A 146 -6.36 11.22 -7.25
CA VAL A 146 -5.01 10.79 -6.89
C VAL A 146 -3.97 11.17 -7.96
N PHE A 147 -4.26 10.91 -9.25
CA PHE A 147 -3.35 11.25 -10.34
C PHE A 147 -3.29 12.75 -10.62
N GLU A 148 -4.42 13.45 -10.52
CA GLU A 148 -4.49 14.91 -10.66
C GLU A 148 -3.72 15.61 -9.54
N PHE A 149 -3.84 15.12 -8.29
CA PHE A 149 -3.06 15.60 -7.16
C PHE A 149 -1.55 15.44 -7.39
N ALA A 150 -1.12 14.27 -7.87
CA ALA A 150 0.29 14.04 -8.18
C ALA A 150 0.80 15.05 -9.22
N ALA A 151 0.03 15.25 -10.30
CA ALA A 151 0.37 16.20 -11.35
C ALA A 151 0.40 17.66 -10.86
N GLU A 152 -0.56 18.06 -10.02
CA GLU A 152 -0.64 19.40 -9.42
C GLU A 152 0.62 19.75 -8.62
N TRP A 153 1.11 18.80 -7.83
CA TRP A 153 2.26 19.01 -6.93
C TRP A 153 3.59 18.50 -7.51
N GLY A 154 3.62 18.13 -8.79
CA GLY A 154 4.85 17.71 -9.47
C GLY A 154 5.43 16.40 -8.95
N LEU A 155 4.59 15.49 -8.43
CA LEU A 155 4.96 14.16 -7.96
C LEU A 155 4.73 13.11 -9.06
N GLU A 156 5.53 12.06 -9.03
CA GLU A 156 5.21 10.81 -9.73
C GLU A 156 4.38 9.91 -8.79
N VAL A 157 3.56 9.04 -9.39
CA VAL A 157 2.71 8.10 -8.64
C VAL A 157 2.84 6.69 -9.20
N SER A 158 2.93 5.71 -8.31
CA SER A 158 2.90 4.29 -8.65
C SER A 158 1.85 3.55 -7.82
N VAL A 159 1.16 2.61 -8.46
CA VAL A 159 0.16 1.76 -7.81
C VAL A 159 0.69 0.33 -7.76
N LEU A 160 1.03 -0.13 -6.56
CA LEU A 160 1.54 -1.47 -6.32
C LEU A 160 0.38 -2.40 -5.99
N PRO A 161 0.31 -3.60 -6.63
CA PRO A 161 -0.79 -4.54 -6.43
C PRO A 161 -0.73 -5.24 -5.06
N LYS A 162 0.35 -5.04 -4.30
CA LYS A 162 0.60 -5.70 -3.03
C LYS A 162 0.79 -4.67 -1.93
N SER A 163 -0.18 -4.59 -1.04
CA SER A 163 -0.08 -3.85 0.21
C SER A 163 0.61 -4.68 1.28
N TRP A 164 1.70 -4.16 1.86
CA TRP A 164 2.35 -4.77 3.02
C TRP A 164 1.54 -4.60 4.31
N TYR A 165 0.64 -3.61 4.36
CA TYR A 165 -0.25 -3.38 5.51
C TYR A 165 -1.40 -4.40 5.55
N ASN A 166 -2.02 -4.68 4.40
CA ASN A 166 -3.10 -5.66 4.30
C ASN A 166 -3.02 -6.41 2.97
N LEU A 167 -2.33 -7.56 3.02
CA LEU A 167 -2.07 -8.40 1.86
C LEU A 167 -3.38 -8.89 1.22
N GLY A 168 -3.51 -8.66 -0.09
CA GLY A 168 -4.63 -9.16 -0.88
C GLY A 168 -5.94 -8.37 -0.74
N SER A 169 -6.02 -7.41 0.19
CA SER A 169 -7.23 -6.61 0.41
C SER A 169 -7.06 -5.12 0.11
N ALA A 170 -5.84 -4.59 0.21
CA ALA A 170 -5.53 -3.21 -0.10
C ALA A 170 -4.54 -3.11 -1.27
N VAL A 171 -4.66 -2.04 -2.05
CA VAL A 171 -3.62 -1.59 -2.99
C VAL A 171 -2.69 -0.62 -2.27
N HIS A 172 -1.46 -0.51 -2.74
CA HIS A 172 -0.45 0.35 -2.13
C HIS A 172 -0.05 1.43 -3.13
N ILE A 173 -0.44 2.67 -2.84
CA ILE A 173 -0.18 3.82 -3.69
C ILE A 173 1.02 4.56 -3.10
N VAL A 174 1.99 4.90 -3.95
CA VAL A 174 3.19 5.64 -3.55
C VAL A 174 3.34 6.90 -4.38
N PHE A 175 3.72 7.99 -3.73
CA PHE A 175 4.10 9.26 -4.34
C PHE A 175 5.58 9.54 -4.04
N TYR A 176 6.30 10.07 -5.03
CA TYR A 176 7.72 10.43 -4.89
C TYR A 176 8.10 11.54 -5.87
N ALA A 177 9.21 12.22 -5.60
CA ALA A 177 9.76 13.24 -6.49
C ALA A 177 10.24 12.62 -7.82
N PRO A 178 9.99 13.24 -8.99
CA PRO A 178 10.32 12.65 -10.29
C PRO A 178 11.79 12.28 -10.50
N GLU A 179 12.70 12.93 -9.79
CA GLU A 179 14.15 12.72 -9.87
C GLU A 179 14.60 11.44 -9.17
N ARG A 180 13.77 10.85 -8.29
CA ARG A 180 14.19 9.75 -7.39
C ARG A 180 14.59 8.47 -8.13
N TYR A 181 13.89 8.12 -9.22
CA TYR A 181 14.10 6.86 -9.94
C TYR A 181 14.43 7.07 -11.44
N ARG A 182 14.96 8.24 -11.81
CA ARG A 182 15.39 8.55 -13.18
C ARG A 182 16.86 8.28 -13.41
#